data_AF-A0A7L3X146-F1
#
_entry.id   AF-A0A7L3X146-F1
#
_cell.length_a   1.000
_cell.length_b   1.000
_cell.length_c   1.000
_cell.angle_alpha   90.00
_cell.angle_beta   90.00
_cell.angle_gamma   90.00
#
_symmetry.space_group_name_H-M   'P 1'
#
loop_
_entity.id
_entity.type
_entity.pdbx_description
1 polymer ?
#
loop_
_entity_poly.entity_id
_entity_poly.type
_entity_poly.pdbx_seq_one_letter_code
_entity_poly.pdbx_strand_id
1 'polypeptide(L)'
;AGAAAEARFISSAKGKGLFATKNIRKGETVFVERPVVSSQFLWNALYNYRACDHCLRALETAEENAQRLLGKSSLVLPHPEQCSIRKDLHQQCPRCQVMYCSAECRQAALEQYHQVLCLGPSRDDPTHPLNKLQEAWRNMHYPPETSSIMLMARMVATVKQAKDKEWWIKAFSQFCNKTANEEEEIVHKLLGDKFKGQLELLRLLFTEALYDEHLSRWFTPEGFRSLFALVGTNGQGIGTSSLSQWVHACDALDLPMLQREELDAFIDQLYKDIEK
;
A
#
# COMPACT_ATOMS: atom_id res chain seq x y z
N ALA A 1 16.82 -25.20 -8.64
CA ALA A 1 16.95 -25.25 -7.17
C ALA A 1 15.55 -25.18 -6.58
N GLY A 2 15.20 -26.04 -5.62
CA GLY A 2 13.88 -26.00 -4.97
C GLY A 2 13.70 -24.73 -4.14
N ALA A 3 12.45 -24.35 -3.87
CA ALA A 3 12.13 -23.22 -3.00
C ALA A 3 12.77 -23.42 -1.61
N ALA A 4 13.28 -22.36 -0.98
CA ALA A 4 13.96 -22.44 0.33
C ALA A 4 13.01 -22.72 1.50
N ALA A 5 11.71 -22.56 1.27
CA ALA A 5 10.68 -22.85 2.24
C ALA A 5 9.39 -23.32 1.55
N GLU A 6 8.54 -24.01 2.31
CA GLU A 6 7.24 -24.50 1.85
C GLU A 6 6.14 -24.30 2.90
N ALA A 7 4.91 -24.07 2.44
CA ALA A 7 3.76 -23.92 3.31
C ALA A 7 3.20 -25.28 3.72
N ARG A 8 2.99 -25.50 5.02
CA ARG A 8 2.37 -26.71 5.57
C ARG A 8 1.25 -26.34 6.54
N PHE A 9 0.19 -27.16 6.59
CA PHE A 9 -0.81 -27.03 7.64
C PHE A 9 -0.25 -27.52 8.98
N ILE A 10 -0.41 -26.73 10.03
CA ILE A 10 0.09 -27.04 11.37
C ILE A 10 -1.04 -27.61 12.24
N SER A 11 -2.12 -26.85 12.40
CA SER A 11 -3.30 -27.25 13.18
C SER A 11 -4.47 -26.31 12.91
N SER A 12 -5.67 -26.66 13.39
CA SER A 12 -6.82 -25.76 13.35
C SER A 12 -6.58 -24.46 14.13
N ALA A 13 -5.80 -24.51 15.21
CA ALA A 13 -5.49 -23.35 16.04
C ALA A 13 -4.45 -22.41 15.41
N LYS A 14 -3.46 -22.94 14.68
CA LYS A 14 -2.36 -22.16 14.09
C LYS A 14 -2.51 -21.92 12.59
N GLY A 15 -3.38 -22.66 11.92
CA GLY A 15 -3.53 -22.62 10.46
C GLY A 15 -2.28 -23.15 9.73
N LYS A 16 -1.88 -22.45 8.67
CA LYS A 16 -0.70 -22.77 7.86
C LYS A 16 0.54 -22.07 8.42
N GLY A 17 1.71 -22.68 8.25
CA GLY A 17 2.99 -22.05 8.52
C GLY A 17 4.02 -22.37 7.46
N LEU A 18 5.13 -21.63 7.49
CA LEU A 18 6.21 -21.74 6.53
C LEU A 18 7.38 -22.54 7.15
N PHE A 19 7.85 -23.57 6.45
CA PHE A 19 8.90 -24.48 6.90
C PHE A 19 10.09 -24.45 5.95
N ALA A 20 11.30 -24.33 6.49
CA ALA A 20 12.52 -24.39 5.68
C ALA A 20 12.71 -25.79 5.07
N THR A 21 13.08 -25.83 3.79
CA THR A 21 13.39 -27.08 3.05
C THR A 21 14.90 -27.32 2.94
N LYS A 22 15.70 -26.33 3.33
CA LYS A 22 17.17 -26.34 3.36
C LYS A 22 17.68 -25.47 4.52
N ASN A 23 18.97 -25.59 4.81
CA ASN A 23 19.64 -24.66 5.72
C ASN A 23 19.68 -23.26 5.08
N ILE A 24 19.28 -22.24 5.84
CA ILE A 24 19.26 -20.83 5.44
C ILE A 24 20.27 -20.08 6.32
N ARG A 25 21.19 -19.33 5.71
CA ARG A 25 22.22 -18.57 6.45
C ARG A 25 21.72 -17.18 6.83
N LYS A 26 22.33 -16.56 7.85
CA LYS A 26 22.07 -15.15 8.20
C LYS A 26 22.35 -14.27 6.97
N GLY A 27 21.39 -13.42 6.62
CA GLY A 27 21.46 -12.55 5.44
C GLY A 27 20.99 -13.21 4.13
N GLU A 28 20.69 -14.51 4.12
CA GLU A 28 20.14 -15.18 2.94
C GLU A 28 18.64 -14.86 2.78
N THR A 29 18.24 -14.46 1.58
CA THR A 29 16.82 -14.28 1.23
C THR A 29 16.09 -15.63 1.18
N VAL A 30 15.04 -15.78 2.00
CA VAL A 30 14.21 -16.99 2.01
C VAL A 30 13.34 -17.08 0.75
N PHE A 31 12.54 -16.04 0.50
CA PHE A 31 11.74 -15.88 -0.71
C PHE A 31 11.46 -14.40 -0.95
N VAL A 32 11.01 -14.07 -2.17
CA VAL A 32 10.56 -12.74 -2.56
C VAL A 32 9.15 -12.89 -3.12
N GLU A 33 8.26 -12.02 -2.69
CA GLU A 33 6.86 -12.00 -3.15
C GLU A 33 6.47 -10.58 -3.52
N ARG A 34 5.55 -10.45 -4.50
CA ARG A 34 4.90 -9.19 -4.82
C ARG A 34 3.58 -9.11 -4.06
N PRO A 35 3.21 -7.96 -3.48
CA PRO A 35 1.90 -7.81 -2.86
C PRO A 35 0.79 -8.22 -3.83
N VAL A 36 -0.14 -9.04 -3.35
CA VAL A 36 -1.31 -9.49 -4.14
C VAL A 36 -2.13 -8.28 -4.61
N VAL A 37 -2.35 -7.34 -3.67
CA VAL A 37 -2.83 -5.99 -3.92
C VAL A 37 -2.09 -5.05 -2.96
N SER A 38 -1.94 -3.80 -3.34
CA SER A 38 -1.32 -2.73 -2.56
C SER A 38 -2.16 -1.46 -2.71
N SER A 39 -2.18 -0.55 -1.76
CA SER A 39 -2.79 0.76 -1.95
C SER A 39 -2.10 1.77 -1.06
N GLN A 40 -1.90 2.98 -1.57
CA GLN A 40 -1.51 4.10 -0.73
C GLN A 40 -2.66 4.45 0.23
N PHE A 41 -2.31 4.82 1.45
CA PHE A 41 -3.22 5.43 2.42
C PHE A 41 -3.80 6.74 1.89
N LEU A 42 -5.10 6.97 2.13
CA LEU A 42 -5.83 8.08 1.54
C LEU A 42 -5.41 9.42 2.12
N TRP A 43 -5.07 9.47 3.41
CA TRP A 43 -4.46 10.62 4.06
C TRP A 43 -3.06 10.88 3.53
N ASN A 44 -2.24 9.84 3.32
CA ASN A 44 -0.91 10.04 2.72
C ASN A 44 -1.00 10.68 1.34
N ALA A 45 -1.95 10.24 0.51
CA ALA A 45 -2.21 10.86 -0.79
C ALA A 45 -2.69 12.31 -0.64
N LEU A 46 -3.58 12.58 0.32
CA LEU A 46 -4.08 13.94 0.61
C LEU A 46 -2.99 14.89 1.13
N TYR A 47 -2.04 14.38 1.92
CA TYR A 47 -0.85 15.11 2.40
C TYR A 47 0.29 15.14 1.36
N ASN A 48 -0.02 14.89 0.09
CA ASN A 48 0.91 15.00 -1.04
C ASN A 48 2.13 14.06 -0.98
N TYR A 49 2.03 12.95 -0.26
CA TYR A 49 3.01 11.88 -0.42
C TYR A 49 2.84 11.28 -1.82
N ARG A 50 3.88 11.34 -2.66
CA ARG A 50 3.82 10.88 -4.05
C ARG A 50 4.36 9.46 -4.15
N ALA A 51 3.47 8.50 -4.38
CA ALA A 51 3.82 7.09 -4.54
C ALA A 51 3.29 6.53 -5.87
N CYS A 52 4.00 5.55 -6.42
CA CYS A 52 3.53 4.76 -7.55
C CYS A 52 2.23 4.05 -7.15
N ASP A 53 1.17 4.23 -7.93
CA ASP A 53 -0.13 3.63 -7.67
C ASP A 53 -0.13 2.08 -7.79
N HIS A 54 0.96 1.48 -8.27
CA HIS A 54 1.10 0.02 -8.32
C HIS A 54 2.04 -0.53 -7.24
N CYS A 55 3.30 -0.09 -7.22
CA CYS A 55 4.31 -0.68 -6.35
C CYS A 55 4.59 0.12 -5.06
N LEU A 56 3.90 1.25 -4.85
CA LEU A 56 4.06 2.18 -3.72
C LEU A 56 5.47 2.79 -3.58
N ARG A 57 6.36 2.61 -4.56
CA ARG A 57 7.66 3.29 -4.62
C ARG A 57 7.45 4.81 -4.63
N ALA A 58 8.25 5.54 -3.86
CA ALA A 58 8.29 7.00 -3.89
C ALA A 58 8.50 7.52 -5.32
N LEU A 59 7.81 8.60 -5.67
CA LEU A 59 7.92 9.27 -6.99
C LEU A 59 8.58 10.65 -6.89
N GLU A 60 8.90 11.09 -5.69
CA GLU A 60 9.72 12.27 -5.43
C GLU A 60 11.17 11.86 -5.28
N THR A 61 12.09 12.65 -5.84
CA THR A 61 13.53 12.50 -5.56
C THR A 61 13.81 12.63 -4.06
N ALA A 62 14.99 12.19 -3.63
CA ALA A 62 15.41 12.34 -2.23
C ALA A 62 15.39 13.81 -1.79
N GLU A 63 15.82 14.71 -2.68
CA GLU A 63 15.82 16.15 -2.43
C GLU A 63 14.40 16.71 -2.33
N GLU A 64 13.51 16.41 -3.29
CA GLU A 64 12.10 16.80 -3.20
C GLU A 64 11.43 16.26 -1.92
N ASN A 65 11.79 15.03 -1.53
CA ASN A 65 11.30 14.43 -0.29
C ASN A 65 11.74 15.22 0.94
N ALA A 66 13.02 15.58 1.02
CA ALA A 66 13.58 16.37 2.11
C ALA A 66 13.03 17.80 2.14
N GLN A 67 12.95 18.47 0.99
CA GLN A 67 12.35 19.80 0.83
C GLN A 67 10.90 19.82 1.33
N ARG A 68 10.10 18.80 0.97
CA ARG A 68 8.71 18.67 1.42
C ARG A 68 8.61 18.43 2.92
N LEU A 69 9.42 17.54 3.48
CA LEU A 69 9.42 17.23 4.91
C LEU A 69 9.83 18.45 5.77
N LEU A 70 10.77 19.26 5.28
CA LEU A 70 11.25 20.46 5.98
C LEU A 70 10.48 21.74 5.66
N GLY A 71 9.62 21.74 4.63
CA GLY A 71 9.02 22.97 4.09
C GLY A 71 10.04 23.96 3.53
N LYS A 72 11.22 23.51 3.09
CA LYS A 72 12.34 24.35 2.61
C LYS A 72 12.68 24.03 1.16
N SER A 73 12.15 24.80 0.20
CA SER A 73 12.39 24.58 -1.24
C SER A 73 13.82 24.89 -1.72
N SER A 74 14.61 25.61 -0.91
CA SER A 74 16.00 25.94 -1.22
C SER A 74 17.00 24.89 -0.76
N LEU A 75 16.56 23.83 -0.07
CA LEU A 75 17.44 22.74 0.36
C LEU A 75 17.99 22.01 -0.87
N VAL A 76 19.30 21.80 -0.88
CA VAL A 76 20.01 20.97 -1.86
C VAL A 76 20.66 19.82 -1.13
N LEU A 77 20.44 18.59 -1.58
CA LEU A 77 21.14 17.43 -1.02
C LEU A 77 22.53 17.27 -1.67
N PRO A 78 23.58 16.96 -0.89
CA PRO A 78 24.83 16.52 -1.48
C PRO A 78 24.63 15.19 -2.22
N HIS A 79 25.54 14.86 -3.14
CA HIS A 79 25.50 13.59 -3.87
C HIS A 79 24.14 13.24 -4.51
N PRO A 80 23.55 14.12 -5.34
CA PRO A 80 22.24 13.87 -5.96
C PRO A 80 22.23 12.61 -6.83
N GLU A 81 23.39 12.17 -7.33
CA GLU A 81 23.58 10.92 -8.07
C GLU A 81 23.26 9.65 -7.27
N GLN A 82 23.23 9.73 -5.93
CA GLN A 82 22.82 8.61 -5.07
C GLN A 82 21.29 8.44 -5.02
N CYS A 83 20.52 9.38 -5.59
CA CYS A 83 19.08 9.24 -5.68
C CYS A 83 18.69 8.21 -6.76
N SER A 84 18.00 7.15 -6.35
CA SER A 84 17.54 6.07 -7.25
C SER A 84 16.30 6.41 -8.09
N ILE A 85 15.71 7.59 -7.90
CA ILE A 85 14.43 7.97 -8.51
C ILE A 85 14.64 8.43 -9.95
N ARG A 86 13.95 7.76 -10.87
CA ARG A 86 14.04 7.98 -12.32
C ARG A 86 12.77 8.64 -12.85
N LYS A 87 12.67 9.96 -12.66
CA LYS A 87 11.50 10.76 -13.06
C LYS A 87 11.23 10.70 -14.56
N ASP A 88 12.27 10.50 -15.36
CA ASP A 88 12.18 10.31 -16.81
C ASP A 88 11.38 9.06 -17.22
N LEU A 89 11.32 8.05 -16.34
CA LEU A 89 10.54 6.82 -16.57
C LEU A 89 9.09 6.93 -16.07
N HIS A 90 8.77 7.95 -15.27
CA HIS A 90 7.46 8.08 -14.67
C HIS A 90 6.38 8.18 -15.76
N GLN A 91 5.27 7.50 -15.51
CA GLN A 91 4.11 7.47 -16.39
C GLN A 91 2.89 7.94 -15.62
N GLN A 92 1.91 8.47 -16.35
CA GLN A 92 0.61 8.79 -15.78
C GLN A 92 -0.51 8.11 -16.56
N CYS A 93 -1.62 7.80 -15.89
CA CYS A 93 -2.84 7.43 -16.59
C CYS A 93 -3.33 8.64 -17.41
N PRO A 94 -3.57 8.51 -18.72
CA PRO A 94 -4.01 9.63 -19.55
C PRO A 94 -5.43 10.11 -19.22
N ARG A 95 -6.20 9.33 -18.44
CA ARG A 95 -7.60 9.64 -18.10
C ARG A 95 -7.72 10.29 -16.71
N CYS A 96 -7.20 9.63 -15.68
CA CYS A 96 -7.31 10.11 -14.29
C CYS A 96 -6.02 10.73 -13.74
N GLN A 97 -4.93 10.73 -14.51
CA GLN A 97 -3.63 11.32 -14.16
C GLN A 97 -2.92 10.72 -12.93
N VAL A 98 -3.38 9.57 -12.43
CA VAL A 98 -2.62 8.86 -11.38
C VAL A 98 -1.25 8.44 -11.90
N MET A 99 -0.24 8.48 -11.02
CA MET A 99 1.17 8.32 -11.38
C MET A 99 1.71 6.91 -11.12
N TYR A 100 2.63 6.48 -11.98
CA TYR A 100 3.35 5.21 -11.91
C TYR A 100 4.84 5.46 -12.10
N CYS A 101 5.68 4.68 -11.43
CA CYS A 101 7.13 4.82 -11.56
C CYS A 101 7.68 4.35 -12.93
N SER A 102 6.89 3.58 -13.69
CA SER A 102 7.29 3.05 -15.00
C SER A 102 6.09 2.63 -15.86
N ALA A 103 6.35 2.36 -17.14
CA ALA A 103 5.34 1.81 -18.07
C ALA A 103 4.85 0.43 -17.64
N GLU A 104 5.72 -0.41 -17.09
CA GLU A 104 5.38 -1.75 -16.60
C GLU A 104 4.43 -1.65 -15.40
N CYS A 105 4.67 -0.74 -14.47
CA CYS A 105 3.75 -0.52 -13.33
C CYS A 105 2.39 0.01 -13.77
N ARG A 106 2.36 0.92 -14.75
CA ARG A 106 1.11 1.42 -15.33
C ARG A 106 0.33 0.30 -16.01
N GLN A 107 1.00 -0.52 -16.82
CA GLN A 107 0.38 -1.62 -17.55
C GLN A 107 -0.13 -2.72 -16.59
N ALA A 108 0.68 -3.12 -15.61
CA ALA A 108 0.28 -4.10 -14.60
C ALA A 108 -0.95 -3.63 -13.80
N ALA A 109 -0.98 -2.35 -13.39
CA ALA A 109 -2.16 -1.77 -12.75
C ALA A 109 -3.38 -1.78 -13.68
N LEU A 110 -3.21 -1.37 -14.95
CA LEU A 110 -4.27 -1.35 -15.96
C LEU A 110 -4.89 -2.74 -16.15
N GLU A 111 -4.07 -3.77 -16.28
CA GLU A 111 -4.53 -5.15 -16.47
C GLU A 111 -5.20 -5.72 -15.23
N GLN A 112 -4.69 -5.38 -14.04
CA GLN A 112 -5.15 -5.99 -12.80
C GLN A 112 -6.40 -5.33 -12.21
N TYR A 113 -6.41 -4.01 -11.96
CA TYR A 113 -7.48 -3.37 -11.18
C TYR A 113 -7.84 -1.94 -11.62
N HIS A 114 -6.99 -1.27 -12.40
CA HIS A 114 -7.12 0.16 -12.63
C HIS A 114 -8.23 0.52 -13.63
N GLN A 115 -8.62 -0.35 -14.56
CA GLN A 115 -9.74 -0.04 -15.47
C GLN A 115 -11.05 0.18 -14.70
N VAL A 116 -11.30 -0.65 -13.67
CA VAL A 116 -12.48 -0.56 -12.80
C VAL A 116 -12.39 0.65 -11.85
N LEU A 117 -11.20 0.96 -11.36
CA LEU A 117 -10.98 2.04 -10.38
C LEU A 117 -10.62 3.39 -11.00
N CYS A 118 -10.45 3.48 -12.32
CA CYS A 118 -10.06 4.70 -13.01
C CYS A 118 -11.24 5.69 -13.02
N LEU A 119 -11.12 6.74 -12.20
CA LEU A 119 -12.10 7.83 -12.13
C LEU A 119 -12.21 8.65 -13.43
N GLY A 120 -11.21 8.58 -14.31
CA GLY A 120 -11.16 9.38 -15.53
C GLY A 120 -11.42 10.87 -15.27
N PRO A 121 -12.32 11.52 -16.04
CA PRO A 121 -12.72 12.90 -15.80
C PRO A 121 -13.41 13.17 -14.46
N SER A 122 -14.00 12.15 -13.83
CA SER A 122 -14.67 12.26 -12.53
C SER A 122 -13.70 12.24 -11.35
N ARG A 123 -12.38 12.37 -11.59
CA ARG A 123 -11.35 12.41 -10.53
C ARG A 123 -11.71 13.39 -9.43
N ASP A 124 -12.10 14.60 -9.81
CA ASP A 124 -12.39 15.70 -8.89
C ASP A 124 -13.90 15.86 -8.60
N ASP A 125 -14.72 14.89 -9.03
CA ASP A 125 -16.16 14.90 -8.78
C ASP A 125 -16.49 14.30 -7.41
N PRO A 126 -16.90 15.10 -6.41
CA PRO A 126 -17.21 14.60 -5.07
C PRO A 126 -18.45 13.69 -5.04
N THR A 127 -19.29 13.72 -6.08
CA THR A 127 -20.51 12.90 -6.15
C THR A 127 -20.24 11.50 -6.67
N HIS A 128 -19.07 11.26 -7.27
CA HIS A 128 -18.67 9.96 -7.78
C HIS A 128 -18.63 8.92 -6.63
N PRO A 129 -19.24 7.72 -6.78
CA PRO A 129 -19.35 6.74 -5.69
C PRO A 129 -18.01 6.38 -5.02
N LEU A 130 -16.95 6.17 -5.81
CA LEU A 130 -15.60 5.92 -5.25
C LEU A 130 -15.04 7.12 -4.47
N ASN A 131 -15.37 8.35 -4.85
CA ASN A 131 -14.90 9.54 -4.13
C ASN A 131 -15.64 9.71 -2.80
N LYS A 132 -16.96 9.46 -2.78
CA LYS A 132 -17.75 9.39 -1.54
C LYS A 132 -17.21 8.33 -0.58
N LEU A 133 -16.87 7.14 -1.09
CA LEU A 133 -16.29 6.06 -0.28
C LEU A 133 -14.95 6.49 0.35
N GLN A 134 -14.06 7.09 -0.44
CA GLN A 134 -12.76 7.57 0.03
C GLN A 134 -12.90 8.69 1.07
N GLU A 135 -13.85 9.61 0.87
CA GLU A 135 -14.12 10.69 1.80
C GLU A 135 -14.70 10.16 3.12
N ALA A 136 -15.71 9.28 3.06
CA ALA A 136 -16.27 8.62 4.24
C ALA A 136 -15.19 7.87 5.02
N TRP A 137 -14.29 7.16 4.34
CA TRP A 137 -13.15 6.50 4.98
C TRP A 137 -12.25 7.49 5.70
N ARG A 138 -11.80 8.57 5.05
CA ARG A 138 -10.93 9.56 5.70
C ARG A 138 -11.58 10.19 6.93
N ASN A 139 -12.88 10.50 6.86
CA ASN A 139 -13.64 11.08 7.97
C ASN A 139 -13.80 10.11 9.14
N MET A 140 -13.86 8.81 8.86
CA MET A 140 -14.01 7.77 9.88
C MET A 140 -12.68 7.32 10.47
N HIS A 141 -11.63 7.25 9.65
CA HIS A 141 -10.31 6.78 10.02
C HIS A 141 -9.31 7.92 9.93
N TYR A 142 -9.39 8.83 10.90
CA TYR A 142 -8.47 9.95 11.02
C TYR A 142 -7.04 9.45 11.32
N PRO A 143 -5.97 10.12 10.87
CA PRO A 143 -4.61 9.63 11.02
C PRO A 143 -4.20 9.32 12.48
N PRO A 144 -3.30 8.35 12.69
CA PRO A 144 -2.62 7.55 11.67
C PRO A 144 -3.51 6.45 11.07
N GLU A 145 -3.48 6.30 9.73
CA GLU A 145 -4.15 5.17 9.08
C GLU A 145 -3.43 3.86 9.41
N THR A 146 -4.22 2.84 9.74
CA THR A 146 -3.76 1.50 10.14
C THR A 146 -4.32 0.41 9.22
N SER A 147 -5.22 0.79 8.30
CA SER A 147 -5.84 -0.06 7.29
C SER A 147 -6.27 0.79 6.09
N SER A 148 -6.83 0.17 5.06
CA SER A 148 -7.26 0.87 3.84
C SER A 148 -8.48 0.21 3.22
N ILE A 149 -9.58 0.96 3.10
CA ILE A 149 -10.74 0.55 2.30
C ILE A 149 -10.38 0.33 0.83
N MET A 150 -9.33 1.03 0.34
CA MET A 150 -8.90 0.92 -1.05
C MET A 150 -8.18 -0.39 -1.35
N LEU A 151 -7.67 -1.11 -0.33
CA LEU A 151 -7.23 -2.50 -0.52
C LEU A 151 -8.41 -3.40 -0.89
N MET A 152 -9.53 -3.27 -0.16
CA MET A 152 -10.76 -4.01 -0.48
C MET A 152 -11.29 -3.62 -1.87
N ALA A 153 -11.25 -2.34 -2.22
CA ALA A 153 -11.63 -1.86 -3.54
C ALA A 153 -10.79 -2.50 -4.66
N ARG A 154 -9.46 -2.62 -4.44
CA ARG A 154 -8.56 -3.29 -5.37
C ARG A 154 -8.77 -4.79 -5.44
N MET A 155 -9.12 -5.46 -4.34
CA MET A 155 -9.50 -6.88 -4.38
C MET A 155 -10.70 -7.08 -5.29
N VAL A 156 -11.76 -6.28 -5.11
CA VAL A 156 -12.96 -6.33 -5.97
C VAL A 156 -12.61 -6.04 -7.42
N ALA A 157 -11.91 -4.95 -7.69
CA ALA A 157 -11.50 -4.57 -9.04
C ALA A 157 -10.64 -5.64 -9.73
N THR A 158 -9.76 -6.30 -8.97
CA THR A 158 -8.94 -7.41 -9.46
C THR A 158 -9.81 -8.57 -9.95
N VAL A 159 -10.80 -9.00 -9.17
CA VAL A 159 -11.72 -10.06 -9.59
C VAL A 159 -12.60 -9.59 -10.76
N LYS A 160 -13.09 -8.34 -10.73
CA LYS A 160 -13.96 -7.80 -11.80
C LYS A 160 -13.28 -7.79 -13.16
N GLN A 161 -11.98 -7.47 -13.21
CA GLN A 161 -11.19 -7.44 -14.44
C GLN A 161 -10.61 -8.79 -14.86
N ALA A 162 -10.50 -9.73 -13.94
CA ALA A 162 -9.87 -11.01 -14.20
C ALA A 162 -10.63 -11.82 -15.26
N LYS A 163 -9.86 -12.48 -16.14
CA LYS A 163 -10.41 -13.52 -17.03
C LYS A 163 -10.88 -14.74 -16.24
N ASP A 164 -10.10 -15.15 -15.24
CA ASP A 164 -10.42 -16.23 -14.32
C ASP A 164 -10.78 -15.65 -12.93
N LYS A 165 -12.06 -15.32 -12.76
CA LYS A 165 -12.57 -14.73 -11.52
C LYS A 165 -12.49 -15.71 -10.35
N GLU A 166 -12.78 -16.98 -10.59
CA GLU A 166 -12.79 -18.03 -9.58
C GLU A 166 -11.40 -18.27 -8.99
N TRP A 167 -10.36 -18.20 -9.82
CA TRP A 167 -8.98 -18.27 -9.33
C TRP A 167 -8.68 -17.17 -8.31
N TRP A 168 -9.05 -15.92 -8.59
CA TRP A 168 -8.82 -14.81 -7.67
C TRP A 168 -9.66 -14.91 -6.40
N ILE A 169 -10.94 -15.30 -6.53
CA ILE A 169 -11.82 -15.53 -5.37
C ILE A 169 -11.20 -16.60 -4.47
N LYS A 170 -10.74 -17.71 -5.05
CA LYS A 170 -10.07 -18.79 -4.32
C LYS A 170 -8.74 -18.35 -3.71
N ALA A 171 -7.97 -17.52 -4.41
CA ALA A 171 -6.72 -16.96 -3.90
C ALA A 171 -6.97 -16.10 -2.66
N PHE A 172 -7.95 -15.19 -2.72
CA PHE A 172 -8.33 -14.37 -1.57
C PHE A 172 -8.92 -15.20 -0.43
N SER A 173 -9.63 -16.29 -0.72
CA SER A 173 -10.17 -17.18 0.31
C SER A 173 -9.10 -18.01 1.04
N GLN A 174 -7.83 -17.99 0.61
CA GLN A 174 -6.74 -18.66 1.33
C GLN A 174 -6.21 -17.86 2.51
N PHE A 175 -6.48 -16.54 2.57
CA PHE A 175 -6.09 -15.69 3.68
C PHE A 175 -6.92 -16.01 4.93
N CYS A 176 -6.36 -15.74 6.10
CA CYS A 176 -7.07 -15.98 7.35
C CYS A 176 -8.30 -15.08 7.44
N ASN A 177 -9.49 -15.70 7.49
CA ASN A 177 -10.73 -15.09 7.91
C ASN A 177 -11.09 -15.67 9.29
N LYS A 178 -11.14 -14.82 10.32
CA LYS A 178 -11.30 -15.27 11.70
C LYS A 178 -12.74 -15.65 12.03
N THR A 179 -12.96 -16.18 13.24
CA THR A 179 -14.32 -16.42 13.75
C THR A 179 -15.05 -15.10 14.01
N ALA A 180 -16.40 -15.10 13.96
CA ALA A 180 -17.21 -13.88 14.05
C ALA A 180 -16.86 -12.96 15.25
N ASN A 181 -16.54 -13.54 16.42
CA ASN A 181 -16.16 -12.75 17.60
C ASN A 181 -14.84 -12.01 17.39
N GLU A 182 -13.86 -12.65 16.76
CA GLU A 182 -12.56 -12.04 16.49
C GLU A 182 -12.65 -11.04 15.33
N GLU A 183 -13.56 -11.25 14.37
CA GLU A 183 -13.86 -10.28 13.32
C GLU A 183 -14.38 -8.97 13.92
N GLU A 184 -15.28 -9.04 14.89
CA GLU A 184 -15.79 -7.86 15.61
C GLU A 184 -14.67 -7.13 16.36
N GLU A 185 -13.78 -7.85 17.05
CA GLU A 185 -12.61 -7.25 17.72
C GLU A 185 -11.65 -6.57 16.73
N ILE A 186 -11.40 -7.18 15.57
CA ILE A 186 -10.53 -6.58 14.54
C ILE A 186 -11.16 -5.31 13.99
N VAL A 187 -12.44 -5.34 13.65
CA VAL A 187 -13.16 -4.16 13.15
C VAL A 187 -13.12 -3.04 14.19
N HIS A 188 -13.35 -3.37 15.45
CA HIS A 188 -13.25 -2.43 16.56
C HIS A 188 -11.82 -1.87 16.74
N LYS A 189 -10.78 -2.68 16.61
CA LYS A 189 -9.39 -2.17 16.65
C LYS A 189 -9.06 -1.28 15.47
N LEU A 190 -9.53 -1.66 14.28
CA LEU A 190 -9.23 -0.95 13.04
C LEU A 190 -9.91 0.40 13.00
N LEU A 191 -11.12 0.48 13.51
CA LEU A 191 -11.92 1.66 13.34
C LEU A 191 -12.08 2.41 14.71
N GLY A 192 -12.26 1.71 15.84
CA GLY A 192 -12.35 2.25 17.22
C GLY A 192 -13.59 1.75 18.01
N ASP A 193 -14.16 2.55 18.93
CA ASP A 193 -15.31 2.16 19.80
C ASP A 193 -16.72 2.54 19.27
N LYS A 194 -16.85 3.42 18.26
CA LYS A 194 -18.14 3.98 17.76
C LYS A 194 -18.71 3.36 16.47
N PHE A 195 -18.46 2.07 16.20
CA PHE A 195 -18.32 1.59 14.80
C PHE A 195 -19.54 1.04 14.06
N LYS A 196 -20.60 0.64 14.75
CA LYS A 196 -21.68 -0.13 14.06
C LYS A 196 -22.36 0.66 12.94
N GLY A 197 -22.71 1.94 13.17
CA GLY A 197 -23.35 2.78 12.13
C GLY A 197 -22.38 3.20 11.02
N GLN A 198 -21.12 3.35 11.37
CA GLN A 198 -20.03 3.75 10.49
C GLN A 198 -19.65 2.65 9.50
N LEU A 199 -19.58 1.39 9.96
CA LEU A 199 -19.29 0.25 9.09
C LEU A 199 -20.40 0.03 8.05
N GLU A 200 -21.65 0.19 8.45
CA GLU A 200 -22.79 0.02 7.54
C GLU A 200 -22.81 1.11 6.46
N LEU A 201 -22.51 2.37 6.83
CA LEU A 201 -22.33 3.45 5.86
C LEU A 201 -21.23 3.11 4.83
N LEU A 202 -20.05 2.65 5.29
CA LEU A 202 -18.98 2.22 4.39
C LEU A 202 -19.43 1.09 3.48
N ARG A 203 -20.16 0.10 4.00
CA ARG A 203 -20.66 -1.03 3.20
C ARG A 203 -21.60 -0.55 2.09
N LEU A 204 -22.51 0.36 2.39
CA LEU A 204 -23.45 0.92 1.42
C LEU A 204 -22.70 1.69 0.32
N LEU A 205 -21.76 2.56 0.68
CA LEU A 205 -20.93 3.30 -0.27
C LEU A 205 -20.03 2.36 -1.10
N PHE A 206 -19.47 1.32 -0.47
CA PHE A 206 -18.67 0.30 -1.14
C PHE A 206 -19.51 -0.49 -2.14
N THR A 207 -20.75 -0.82 -1.78
CA THR A 207 -21.72 -1.48 -2.68
C THR A 207 -22.08 -0.58 -3.86
N GLU A 208 -22.45 0.68 -3.60
CA GLU A 208 -22.76 1.67 -4.65
C GLU A 208 -21.60 1.80 -5.65
N ALA A 209 -20.37 1.81 -5.14
CA ALA A 209 -19.19 2.03 -5.98
C ALA A 209 -18.73 0.78 -6.76
N LEU A 210 -18.91 -0.43 -6.22
CA LEU A 210 -18.13 -1.59 -6.67
C LEU A 210 -18.91 -2.88 -6.85
N TYR A 211 -20.23 -2.91 -6.60
CA TYR A 211 -21.02 -4.13 -6.64
C TYR A 211 -20.74 -5.00 -7.86
N ASP A 212 -20.64 -6.31 -7.63
CA ASP A 212 -20.55 -7.33 -8.66
C ASP A 212 -21.30 -8.58 -8.20
N GLU A 213 -22.15 -9.14 -9.06
CA GLU A 213 -22.95 -10.32 -8.72
C GLU A 213 -22.08 -11.53 -8.36
N HIS A 214 -20.91 -11.69 -9.01
CA HIS A 214 -19.96 -12.79 -8.73
C HIS A 214 -19.35 -12.67 -7.32
N LEU A 215 -19.37 -11.46 -6.75
CA LEU A 215 -18.87 -11.15 -5.42
C LEU A 215 -20.00 -10.78 -4.46
N SER A 216 -21.26 -11.08 -4.78
CA SER A 216 -22.43 -10.68 -3.99
C SER A 216 -22.28 -10.91 -2.48
N ARG A 217 -21.65 -12.03 -2.07
CA ARG A 217 -21.34 -12.34 -0.66
C ARG A 217 -20.49 -11.27 0.02
N TRP A 218 -19.52 -10.66 -0.66
CA TRP A 218 -18.64 -9.62 -0.10
C TRP A 218 -19.39 -8.32 0.23
N PHE A 219 -20.57 -8.12 -0.35
CA PHE A 219 -21.38 -6.93 -0.15
C PHE A 219 -22.48 -7.13 0.90
N THR A 220 -22.65 -8.34 1.48
CA THR A 220 -23.54 -8.53 2.64
C THR A 220 -22.89 -7.96 3.91
N PRO A 221 -23.67 -7.66 4.96
CA PRO A 221 -23.11 -7.20 6.24
C PRO A 221 -22.01 -8.13 6.79
N GLU A 222 -22.22 -9.44 6.71
CA GLU A 222 -21.28 -10.45 7.18
C GLU A 222 -20.04 -10.52 6.28
N GLY A 223 -20.21 -10.62 4.96
CA GLY A 223 -19.07 -10.73 4.06
C GLY A 223 -18.20 -9.47 4.04
N PHE A 224 -18.79 -8.28 4.22
CA PHE A 224 -18.04 -7.04 4.34
C PHE A 224 -17.20 -7.00 5.62
N ARG A 225 -17.75 -7.47 6.75
CA ARG A 225 -16.99 -7.65 8.01
C ARG A 225 -15.83 -8.63 7.82
N SER A 226 -16.08 -9.76 7.16
CA SER A 226 -15.02 -10.73 6.87
C SER A 226 -13.92 -10.15 5.95
N LEU A 227 -14.25 -9.29 4.99
CA LEU A 227 -13.23 -8.58 4.20
C LEU A 227 -12.38 -7.64 5.05
N PHE A 228 -13.00 -6.91 5.98
CA PHE A 228 -12.27 -6.09 6.94
C PHE A 228 -11.35 -6.92 7.83
N ALA A 229 -11.85 -8.03 8.36
CA ALA A 229 -11.05 -8.94 9.17
C ALA A 229 -9.88 -9.55 8.38
N LEU A 230 -10.10 -9.88 7.10
CA LEU A 230 -9.06 -10.35 6.18
C LEU A 230 -7.97 -9.30 6.01
N VAL A 231 -8.33 -8.06 5.65
CA VAL A 231 -7.34 -6.98 5.50
C VAL A 231 -6.65 -6.66 6.82
N GLY A 232 -7.38 -6.64 7.93
CA GLY A 232 -6.83 -6.36 9.27
C GLY A 232 -5.90 -7.45 9.82
N THR A 233 -6.11 -8.72 9.44
CA THR A 233 -5.30 -9.84 9.93
C THR A 233 -4.07 -10.12 9.04
N ASN A 234 -4.19 -9.83 7.74
CA ASN A 234 -3.18 -10.22 6.75
C ASN A 234 -2.46 -9.02 6.11
N GLY A 235 -2.96 -7.80 6.32
CA GLY A 235 -2.38 -6.58 5.77
C GLY A 235 -1.01 -6.27 6.37
N GLN A 236 -0.13 -5.72 5.54
CA GLN A 236 1.21 -5.30 5.94
C GLN A 236 1.46 -3.86 5.50
N GLY A 237 1.92 -3.02 6.43
CA GLY A 237 2.34 -1.66 6.12
C GLY A 237 3.62 -1.66 5.28
N ILE A 238 3.66 -0.81 4.25
CA ILE A 238 4.83 -0.60 3.39
C ILE A 238 5.34 0.82 3.62
N GLY A 239 6.52 0.94 4.22
CA GLY A 239 7.25 2.20 4.32
C GLY A 239 8.16 2.39 3.11
N THR A 240 8.00 3.49 2.38
CA THR A 240 8.94 3.89 1.33
C THR A 240 9.41 5.32 1.60
N SER A 241 10.68 5.60 1.29
CA SER A 241 11.25 6.95 1.34
C SER A 241 12.41 7.00 0.36
N SER A 242 12.42 7.98 -0.53
CA SER A 242 13.56 8.24 -1.41
C SER A 242 14.72 8.86 -0.64
N LEU A 243 14.45 9.65 0.40
CA LEU A 243 15.47 10.19 1.29
C LEU A 243 16.22 9.08 2.03
N SER A 244 15.52 8.15 2.68
CA SER A 244 16.16 7.03 3.39
C SER A 244 16.97 6.13 2.44
N GLN A 245 16.49 5.90 1.22
CA GLN A 245 17.26 5.16 0.21
C GLN A 245 18.53 5.91 -0.20
N TRP A 246 18.47 7.24 -0.34
CA TRP A 246 19.64 8.07 -0.64
C TRP A 246 20.67 8.02 0.50
N VAL A 247 20.24 8.07 1.77
CA VAL A 247 21.14 7.92 2.93
C VAL A 247 21.89 6.59 2.87
N HIS A 248 21.18 5.48 2.66
CA HIS A 248 21.81 4.16 2.53
C HIS A 248 22.75 4.03 1.33
N ALA A 249 22.48 4.76 0.24
CA ALA A 249 23.39 4.81 -0.90
C ALA A 249 24.64 5.66 -0.59
N CYS A 250 24.49 6.75 0.16
CA CYS A 250 25.60 7.55 0.67
C CYS A 250 26.54 6.76 1.61
N ASP A 251 25.99 5.84 2.42
CA ASP A 251 26.78 4.95 3.29
C ASP A 251 27.78 4.10 2.49
N ALA A 252 27.45 3.78 1.23
CA ALA A 252 28.27 2.94 0.35
C ALA A 252 29.34 3.72 -0.43
N LEU A 253 29.38 5.05 -0.32
CA LEU A 253 30.40 5.86 -1.00
C LEU A 253 31.79 5.57 -0.39
N ASP A 254 32.83 5.63 -1.22
CA ASP A 254 34.22 5.66 -0.72
C ASP A 254 34.67 7.13 -0.69
N LEU A 255 34.71 7.72 0.51
CA LEU A 255 35.01 9.14 0.72
C LEU A 255 36.19 9.30 1.67
N PRO A 256 37.06 10.31 1.47
CA PRO A 256 38.04 10.72 2.47
C PRO A 256 37.37 11.01 3.83
N MET A 257 38.08 10.70 4.93
CA MET A 257 37.57 10.81 6.30
C MET A 257 36.87 12.14 6.60
N LEU A 258 37.46 13.28 6.22
CA LEU A 258 36.87 14.60 6.45
C LEU A 258 35.52 14.79 5.72
N GLN A 259 35.43 14.36 4.45
CA GLN A 259 34.20 14.46 3.67
C GLN A 259 33.11 13.52 4.18
N ARG A 260 33.51 12.35 4.72
CA ARG A 260 32.59 11.44 5.40
C ARG A 260 31.97 12.10 6.63
N GLU A 261 32.79 12.68 7.49
CA GLU A 261 32.34 13.37 8.71
C GLU A 261 31.40 14.55 8.39
N GLU A 262 31.71 15.33 7.35
CA GLU A 262 30.85 16.43 6.89
C GLU A 262 29.49 15.93 6.36
N LEU A 263 29.48 14.84 5.59
CA LEU A 263 28.25 14.25 5.05
C LEU A 263 27.38 13.65 6.16
N ASP A 264 27.98 12.92 7.10
CA ASP A 264 27.27 12.31 8.22
C ASP A 264 26.66 13.40 9.12
N ALA A 265 27.42 14.46 9.42
CA ALA A 265 26.92 15.60 10.18
C ALA A 265 25.76 16.33 9.47
N PHE A 266 25.81 16.46 8.14
CA PHE A 266 24.72 17.01 7.35
C PHE A 266 23.46 16.14 7.45
N ILE A 267 23.59 14.81 7.28
CA ILE A 267 22.47 13.86 7.34
C ILE A 267 21.84 13.86 8.74
N ASP A 268 22.66 13.83 9.79
CA ASP A 268 22.19 13.91 11.17
C ASP A 268 21.41 15.20 11.44
N GLN A 269 21.92 16.34 10.97
CA GLN A 269 21.23 17.61 11.12
C GLN A 269 19.92 17.64 10.31
N LEU A 270 19.92 17.04 9.12
CA LEU A 270 18.74 16.93 8.27
C LEU A 270 17.61 16.17 8.98
N TYR A 271 17.88 15.00 9.56
CA TYR A 271 16.87 14.24 10.30
C TYR A 271 16.40 14.95 11.58
N LYS A 272 17.33 15.56 12.32
CA LYS A 272 16.97 16.38 13.50
C LYS A 272 16.04 17.53 13.15
N ASP A 273 16.17 18.10 11.95
CA ASP A 273 15.29 19.17 11.49
C ASP A 273 13.92 18.65 10.99
N ILE A 274 13.84 17.40 10.49
CA ILE A 274 12.59 16.76 10.07
C ILE A 274 11.72 16.36 11.28
N GLU A 275 12.34 15.99 12.40
CA GLU A 275 11.65 15.55 13.62
C GLU A 275 11.09 16.70 14.48
N LYS A 276 11.39 17.97 14.14
CA LYS A 276 10.90 19.16 14.84
C LYS A 276 9.50 19.56 14.40
#